data_AF-A0A3B6VR70-F1
#
_entry.id   AF-A0A3B6VR70-F1
#
_cell.length_a   1.000
_cell.length_b   1.000
_cell.length_c   1.000
_cell.angle_alpha   90.00
_cell.angle_beta   90.00
_cell.angle_gamma   90.00
#
_symmetry.space_group_name_H-M   'P 1'
#
loop_
_entity.id
_entity.type
_entity.pdbx_description
1 polymer ?
#
loop_
_entity_poly.entity_id
_entity_poly.type
_entity_poly.pdbx_seq_one_letter_code
_entity_poly.pdbx_strand_id
1 'polypeptide(L)' 'MEIIKKNNRGGARPNTGGAREGAGRKKKDDRDKKTSYRISFRLNEEENEMLKEIAKEEGMSIGQYVRKCALENINRVLR' A
#
# COMPACT_ATOMS: atom_id res chain seq x y z
N MET A 1 17.17 -39.61 37.24
CA MET A 1 16.49 -39.10 36.02
C MET A 1 16.84 -37.62 35.90
N GLU A 2 17.68 -37.27 34.94
CA GLU A 2 18.14 -35.89 34.75
C GLU A 2 17.10 -35.08 33.96
N ILE A 3 16.75 -33.91 34.48
CA ILE A 3 15.80 -32.99 33.86
C ILE A 3 16.57 -32.13 32.86
N ILE A 4 16.42 -32.41 31.57
CA ILE A 4 17.03 -31.61 30.49
C ILE A 4 16.29 -30.26 30.39
N LYS A 5 16.99 -29.17 30.69
CA LYS A 5 16.47 -27.79 30.62
C LYS A 5 16.29 -27.38 29.15
N LYS A 6 15.08 -26.97 28.75
CA LYS A 6 14.81 -26.48 27.38
C LYS A 6 15.59 -25.19 27.10
N ASN A 7 16.38 -25.21 26.03
CA ASN A 7 17.08 -24.04 25.52
C ASN A 7 16.06 -23.19 24.76
N ASN A 8 15.79 -21.96 25.21
CA ASN A 8 14.79 -21.04 24.65
C ASN A 8 15.18 -20.44 23.28
N ARG A 9 15.87 -21.19 22.41
CA ARG A 9 16.11 -20.81 21.03
C ARG A 9 14.86 -21.16 20.20
N GLY A 10 13.91 -20.23 20.20
CA GLY A 10 12.84 -20.07 19.21
C GLY A 10 12.39 -21.33 18.48
N GLY A 11 11.78 -22.27 19.21
CA GLY A 11 11.05 -23.37 18.58
C GLY A 11 9.90 -22.78 17.75
N ALA A 12 9.69 -23.31 16.56
CA ALA A 12 8.53 -23.00 15.75
C ALA A 12 7.27 -23.12 16.62
N ARG A 13 6.60 -21.99 16.87
CA ARG A 13 5.28 -21.99 17.49
C ARG A 13 4.35 -22.80 16.57
N PRO A 14 3.41 -23.59 17.11
CA PRO A 14 2.45 -24.33 16.28
C PRO A 14 1.64 -23.43 15.33
N ASN A 15 1.57 -22.11 15.59
CA ASN A 15 0.97 -21.09 14.72
C ASN A 15 1.97 -20.08 14.11
N THR A 16 3.29 -20.33 14.14
CA THR A 16 4.21 -19.53 13.31
C THR A 16 4.03 -19.98 11.87
N GLY A 17 3.49 -19.09 11.04
CA GLY A 17 3.20 -19.35 9.64
C GLY A 17 4.38 -20.03 8.96
N GLY A 18 4.25 -21.35 8.75
CA GLY A 18 5.09 -22.10 7.84
C GLY A 18 5.03 -21.47 6.45
N ALA A 19 5.99 -21.84 5.60
CA ALA A 19 6.09 -21.36 4.23
C ALA A 19 4.74 -21.52 3.50
N ARG A 20 3.96 -20.43 3.44
CA ARG A 20 2.75 -20.33 2.62
C ARG A 20 3.18 -20.30 1.16
N GLU A 21 2.28 -20.61 0.22
CA GLU A 21 2.57 -20.35 -1.19
C GLU A 21 2.98 -18.87 -1.36
N GLY A 22 4.21 -18.64 -1.83
CA GLY A 22 4.80 -17.31 -1.95
C GLY A 22 5.67 -16.85 -0.77
N ALA A 23 5.76 -17.59 0.32
CA ALA A 23 6.72 -17.33 1.39
C ALA A 23 8.14 -17.62 0.88
N GLY A 24 9.01 -16.61 0.88
CA GLY A 24 10.34 -16.70 0.29
C GLY A 24 10.39 -16.52 -1.24
N ARG A 25 9.28 -16.13 -1.90
CA ARG A 25 9.36 -15.71 -3.31
C ARG A 25 10.40 -14.61 -3.45
N LYS A 26 11.35 -14.79 -4.38
CA LYS A 26 12.31 -13.75 -4.76
C LYS A 26 11.53 -12.47 -5.05
N LYS A 27 11.96 -11.36 -4.45
CA LYS A 27 11.42 -10.03 -4.80
C LYS A 27 11.55 -9.89 -6.32
N LYS A 28 10.47 -9.48 -6.99
CA LYS A 28 10.53 -9.17 -8.43
C LYS A 28 11.70 -8.22 -8.66
N ASP A 29 12.51 -8.53 -9.66
CA ASP A 29 13.69 -7.74 -10.03
C ASP A 29 13.22 -6.29 -10.30
N ASP A 30 13.90 -5.31 -9.70
CA ASP A 30 13.47 -3.91 -9.76
C ASP A 30 13.46 -3.36 -11.20
N ARG A 31 14.11 -4.07 -12.12
CA ARG A 31 14.16 -3.80 -13.57
C ARG A 31 12.80 -3.85 -14.28
N ASP A 32 11.82 -4.59 -13.75
CA ASP A 32 10.47 -4.67 -14.31
C ASP A 32 9.51 -3.60 -13.73
N LYS A 33 9.96 -2.79 -12.78
CA LYS A 33 9.13 -1.73 -12.21
C LYS A 33 9.16 -0.52 -13.13
N LYS A 34 8.00 -0.17 -13.67
CA LYS A 34 7.81 1.12 -14.34
C LYS A 34 8.17 2.25 -13.37
N THR A 35 8.92 3.24 -13.85
CA THR A 35 9.21 4.45 -13.10
C THR A 35 7.91 5.10 -12.67
N SER A 36 7.70 5.21 -11.35
CA SER A 36 6.51 5.83 -10.78
C SER A 36 6.90 7.12 -10.07
N TYR A 37 6.25 8.21 -10.43
CA TYR A 37 6.39 9.48 -9.72
C TYR A 37 5.23 9.63 -8.71
N ARG A 38 5.55 10.17 -7.54
CA ARG A 38 4.58 10.47 -6.49
C ARG A 38 4.40 11.97 -6.39
N ILE A 39 3.14 12.41 -6.37
CA ILE A 39 2.78 13.79 -6.07
C ILE A 39 2.14 13.77 -4.68
N SER A 40 2.64 14.64 -3.80
CA SER A 40 2.11 14.84 -2.45
C SER A 40 1.79 16.32 -2.30
N PHE A 41 0.57 16.64 -1.89
CA PHE A 41 0.14 17.99 -1.56
C PHE A 41 -0.47 17.98 -0.16
N ARG A 42 -0.43 19.13 0.52
CA ARG A 42 -1.09 19.31 1.81
C ARG A 42 -2.52 19.75 1.57
N LEU A 43 -3.42 19.20 2.36
CA LEU A 43 -4.82 19.56 2.39
C LEU A 43 -5.15 20.07 3.78
N ASN A 44 -6.10 21.00 3.87
CA ASN A 44 -6.78 21.29 5.12
C ASN A 44 -7.83 20.20 5.42
N GLU A 45 -8.47 20.28 6.59
CA GLU A 45 -9.44 19.27 7.03
C GLU A 45 -10.69 19.25 6.14
N GLU A 46 -11.24 20.41 5.83
CA GLU A 46 -12.43 20.59 4.99
C GLU A 46 -12.22 20.02 3.57
N GLU A 47 -11.09 20.33 2.92
CA GLU A 47 -10.75 19.81 1.59
C GLU A 47 -10.62 18.29 1.59
N ASN A 48 -10.05 17.73 2.65
CA ASN A 48 -9.88 16.29 2.77
C ASN A 48 -11.22 15.58 2.99
N GLU A 49 -12.14 16.17 3.75
CA GLU A 49 -13.50 15.66 3.91
C GLU A 49 -14.29 15.72 2.60
N MET A 50 -14.26 16.85 1.89
CA MET A 50 -14.91 16.99 0.59
C MET A 50 -14.41 15.93 -0.42
N LEU A 51 -13.08 15.75 -0.51
CA LEU A 51 -12.51 14.73 -1.41
C LEU A 51 -12.90 13.30 -1.01
N LYS A 52 -13.05 13.04 0.29
CA LYS A 52 -13.44 11.72 0.80
C LYS A 52 -14.89 11.39 0.45
N GLU A 53 -15.80 12.34 0.57
CA GLU A 53 -17.21 12.17 0.22
C GLU A 53 -17.37 11.93 -1.28
N ILE A 54 -16.79 12.79 -2.10
CA ILE A 54 -16.91 12.67 -3.56
C ILE A 54 -16.25 11.38 -4.07
N ALA A 55 -15.07 11.02 -3.55
CA ALA A 55 -14.42 9.77 -3.92
C ALA A 55 -15.29 8.55 -3.55
N LYS A 56 -16.02 8.61 -2.43
CA LYS A 56 -16.95 7.56 -2.00
C LYS A 56 -18.15 7.44 -2.93
N GLU A 57 -18.73 8.57 -3.37
CA GLU A 57 -19.84 8.58 -4.35
C GLU A 57 -19.44 7.96 -5.69
N GLU A 58 -18.22 8.24 -6.16
CA GLU A 58 -17.66 7.66 -7.38
C GLU A 58 -17.15 6.22 -7.21
N GLY A 59 -17.16 5.67 -5.99
CA GLY A 59 -16.63 4.34 -5.71
C GLY A 59 -15.11 4.20 -5.88
N MET A 60 -14.37 5.29 -5.75
CA MET A 60 -12.91 5.34 -5.94
C MET A 60 -12.16 5.69 -4.66
N SER A 61 -10.86 5.41 -4.62
CA SER A 61 -9.99 6.02 -3.58
C SER A 61 -9.74 7.49 -3.88
N ILE A 62 -9.50 8.30 -2.84
CA ILE A 62 -9.16 9.73 -2.98
C ILE A 62 -8.03 9.95 -4.00
N GLY A 63 -6.96 9.15 -3.92
CA GLY A 63 -5.83 9.27 -4.85
C GLY A 63 -6.19 8.95 -6.30
N GLN A 64 -7.08 7.98 -6.54
CA GLN A 64 -7.57 7.68 -7.89
C GLN A 64 -8.47 8.79 -8.42
N TYR A 65 -9.36 9.31 -7.57
CA TYR A 65 -10.25 10.41 -7.91
C TYR A 65 -9.46 11.67 -8.28
N VAL A 66 -8.51 12.08 -7.44
CA VAL A 66 -7.64 13.24 -7.72
C VAL A 66 -6.86 13.04 -9.02
N ARG A 67 -6.35 11.82 -9.27
CA ARG A 67 -5.64 11.51 -10.52
C ARG A 67 -6.56 11.64 -11.74
N LYS A 68 -7.80 11.15 -11.66
CA LYS A 68 -8.81 11.29 -12.71
C LYS A 68 -9.05 12.77 -13.02
N CYS A 69 -9.37 13.56 -12.00
CA CYS A 69 -9.60 15.00 -12.15
C CYS A 69 -8.38 15.74 -12.72
N ALA A 70 -7.17 15.43 -12.27
CA ALA A 70 -5.96 16.07 -12.77
C ALA A 70 -5.74 15.80 -14.27
N LEU A 71 -5.94 14.54 -14.71
CA LEU A 71 -5.77 14.16 -16.12
C LEU A 71 -6.86 14.75 -17.01
N GLU A 72 -8.11 14.80 -16.55
CA GLU A 72 -9.23 15.41 -17.30
C GLU A 72 -9.03 16.92 -17.50
N ASN A 73 -8.40 17.59 -16.53
CA ASN A 73 -8.19 19.04 -16.58
C ASN A 73 -6.88 19.48 -17.23
N ILE A 74 -5.98 18.56 -17.63
CA ILE A 74 -4.70 18.90 -18.27
C ILE A 74 -4.89 19.84 -19.47
N ASN A 75 -5.85 19.54 -20.35
CA ASN A 75 -6.09 20.32 -21.55
C ASN A 75 -6.82 21.65 -21.29
N ARG A 76 -7.47 21.78 -20.12
CA ARG A 76 -8.21 22.98 -19.72
C ARG A 76 -7.28 24.04 -19.14
N VAL A 77 -6.22 23.62 -18.44
CA VAL A 77 -5.26 24.52 -17.76
C VAL A 77 -4.13 24.97 -18.69
N LEU A 78 -3.81 24.21 -19.74
CA LEU A 78 -2.76 24.53 -20.71
C LEU A 78 -3.18 25.50 -21.82
N ARG A 79 -4.41 26.05 -21.77
CA ARG A 79 -4.91 27.08 -22.69
C ARG A 79 -4.84 28.45 -22.03
#